data_AF-A0AAN9JMZ5-F1
#
_entry.id   AF-A0AAN9JMZ5-F1
#
_cell.length_a   1.000
_cell.length_b   1.000
_cell.length_c   1.000
_cell.angle_alpha   90.00
_cell.angle_beta   90.00
_cell.angle_gamma   90.00
#
_symmetry.space_group_name_H-M   'P 1'
#
loop_
_entity.id
_entity.type
_entity.pdbx_description
1 polymer ?
#
loop_
_entity_poly.entity_id
_entity_poly.type
_entity_poly.pdbx_seq_one_letter_code
_entity_poly.pdbx_strand_id
1 'polypeptide(L)'
;MGVLSNKIDRKHLNPGDHIYSWRQAYIYAHHGIYVGEGMVIHFTRGIDQETTIGIILDRFITSSPPLHETTCSRCGDQRRKNGVISSCLDCFLSGGDLYLFEYDVTPAFFLAKARGGTCTTARVDPAEHVIHRAFSLLHNGFGVYNVFKNNCEDFAIYCKTGLLVLANIGVGRSGQAASCFAAASAIVSSPLRFMTGSFGGLAVVGCGMYCVGRYVSDIGVRSDVRQVPVEEILGMAKKD
;
A
#
# COMPACT_ATOMS: atom_id res chain seq x y z
N MET A 1 17.21 8.66 -6.18
CA MET A 1 16.42 8.34 -4.97
C MET A 1 17.38 7.73 -3.94
N GLY A 2 17.14 7.90 -2.64
CA GLY A 2 18.09 7.50 -1.60
C GLY A 2 17.38 6.96 -0.34
N VAL A 3 18.14 6.44 0.61
CA VAL A 3 17.57 5.81 1.84
C VAL A 3 16.64 6.77 2.61
N LEU A 4 16.93 8.08 2.59
CA LEU A 4 16.23 9.09 3.40
C LEU A 4 14.85 9.51 2.87
N SER A 5 14.66 9.56 1.55
CA SER A 5 13.40 10.03 0.98
C SER A 5 13.21 9.56 -0.45
N ASN A 6 11.95 9.24 -0.75
CA ASN A 6 11.48 8.86 -2.08
C ASN A 6 10.76 10.01 -2.79
N LYS A 7 10.90 11.24 -2.27
CA LYS A 7 10.20 12.41 -2.81
C LYS A 7 10.73 12.72 -4.20
N ILE A 8 9.82 12.94 -5.15
CA ILE A 8 10.16 13.32 -6.52
C ILE A 8 9.41 14.58 -6.96
N ASP A 9 9.97 15.27 -7.96
CA ASP A 9 9.28 16.34 -8.67
C ASP A 9 8.35 15.76 -9.75
N ARG A 10 7.23 16.44 -10.02
CA ARG A 10 6.22 16.01 -11.01
C ARG A 10 6.81 15.80 -12.41
N LYS A 11 7.87 16.52 -12.78
CA LYS A 11 8.53 16.39 -14.09
C LYS A 11 9.22 15.04 -14.31
N HIS A 12 9.44 14.27 -13.25
CA HIS A 12 10.05 12.94 -13.34
C HIS A 12 9.01 11.81 -13.36
N LEU A 13 7.70 12.13 -13.33
CA LEU A 13 6.64 11.13 -13.40
C LEU A 13 6.50 10.55 -14.80
N ASN A 14 6.44 9.23 -14.87
CA ASN A 14 6.17 8.48 -16.09
C ASN A 14 4.92 7.60 -15.92
N PRO A 15 4.08 7.46 -16.97
CA PRO A 15 2.97 6.50 -16.94
C PRO A 15 3.43 5.10 -16.51
N GLY A 16 2.70 4.48 -15.58
CA GLY A 16 3.06 3.22 -14.95
C GLY A 16 3.86 3.35 -13.65
N ASP A 17 4.17 4.57 -13.21
CA ASP A 17 4.80 4.80 -11.90
C ASP A 17 3.82 4.49 -10.75
N HIS A 18 4.29 3.71 -9.79
CA HIS A 18 3.61 3.55 -8.50
C HIS A 18 4.02 4.70 -7.60
N ILE A 19 3.08 5.60 -7.37
CA ILE A 19 3.26 6.77 -6.54
C ILE A 19 2.54 6.61 -5.22
N TYR A 20 3.03 7.31 -4.21
CA TYR A 20 2.33 7.40 -2.95
C TYR A 20 2.50 8.78 -2.34
N SER A 21 1.64 9.07 -1.38
CA SER A 21 1.69 10.32 -0.63
C SER A 21 1.30 10.07 0.81
N TRP A 22 2.11 10.60 1.73
CA TRP A 22 1.85 10.47 3.16
C TRP A 22 0.62 11.28 3.55
N ARG A 23 -0.23 10.69 4.39
CA ARG A 23 -1.41 11.31 4.98
C ARG A 23 -1.25 11.40 6.49
N GLN A 24 -2.02 12.31 7.08
CA GLN A 24 -2.26 12.40 8.52
C GLN A 24 -0.98 12.29 9.37
N ALA A 25 -0.03 13.20 9.14
CA ALA A 25 1.27 13.22 9.83
C ALA A 25 2.12 11.95 9.67
N TYR A 26 2.15 11.38 8.45
CA TYR A 26 2.99 10.23 8.07
C TYR A 26 2.59 8.87 8.68
N ILE A 27 1.36 8.74 9.19
CA ILE A 27 0.86 7.47 9.76
C ILE A 27 0.34 6.50 8.70
N TYR A 28 0.03 7.00 7.50
CA TYR A 28 -0.53 6.24 6.39
C TYR A 28 0.05 6.77 5.08
N ALA A 29 0.36 5.88 4.15
CA ALA A 29 0.66 6.24 2.77
C ALA A 29 -0.52 5.85 1.89
N HIS A 30 -1.03 6.80 1.09
CA HIS A 30 -2.00 6.48 0.06
C HIS A 30 -1.30 6.21 -1.26
N HIS A 31 -1.59 5.07 -1.88
CA HIS A 31 -0.89 4.54 -3.03
C HIS A 31 -1.75 4.58 -4.29
N GLY A 32 -1.11 4.76 -5.46
CA GLY A 32 -1.78 4.77 -6.75
C GLY A 32 -0.82 4.56 -7.92
N ILE A 33 -1.39 4.31 -9.09
CA ILE A 33 -0.66 4.20 -10.36
C ILE A 33 -0.89 5.48 -11.16
N TYR A 34 0.18 6.19 -11.47
CA TYR A 34 0.13 7.30 -12.41
C TYR A 34 -0.07 6.78 -13.83
N VAL A 35 -1.11 7.25 -14.53
CA VAL A 35 -1.47 6.74 -15.87
C VAL A 35 -1.24 7.75 -17.00
N GLY A 36 -0.61 8.88 -16.69
CA GLY A 36 -0.36 9.97 -17.64
C GLY A 36 -1.35 11.14 -17.48
N GLU A 37 -1.04 12.25 -18.16
CA GLU A 37 -1.87 13.46 -18.20
C GLU A 37 -2.30 14.00 -16.82
N GLY A 38 -1.48 13.82 -15.78
CA GLY A 38 -1.85 14.25 -14.43
C GLY A 38 -2.99 13.43 -13.81
N MET A 39 -3.21 12.19 -14.26
CA MET A 39 -4.24 11.27 -13.75
C MET A 39 -3.62 10.09 -13.00
N VAL A 40 -4.34 9.62 -11.98
CA VAL A 40 -3.93 8.53 -11.09
C VAL A 40 -5.10 7.58 -10.89
N ILE A 41 -4.86 6.29 -11.08
CA ILE A 41 -5.80 5.22 -10.70
C ILE A 41 -5.38 4.69 -9.33
N HIS A 42 -6.31 4.63 -8.39
CA HIS A 42 -6.03 4.24 -7.01
C HIS A 42 -7.23 3.56 -6.37
N PHE A 43 -6.97 2.74 -5.35
CA PHE A 43 -7.99 1.98 -4.64
C PHE A 43 -8.35 2.69 -3.34
N THR A 44 -9.63 3.01 -3.16
CA THR A 44 -10.14 3.78 -2.03
C THR A 44 -11.21 3.02 -1.25
N ARG A 45 -11.32 3.37 0.04
CA ARG A 45 -12.45 2.96 0.86
C ARG A 45 -13.60 3.93 0.67
N GLY A 46 -14.81 3.41 0.42
CA GLY A 46 -16.03 4.21 0.45
C GLY A 46 -16.44 4.62 1.85
N ILE A 47 -17.16 5.74 1.97
CA ILE A 47 -17.70 6.25 3.24
C ILE A 47 -18.69 5.24 3.88
N ASP A 48 -19.32 4.36 3.09
CA ASP A 48 -20.48 3.56 3.53
C ASP A 48 -20.15 2.13 4.02
N GLN A 49 -18.88 1.76 4.18
CA GLN A 49 -18.52 0.45 4.77
C GLN A 49 -18.25 0.61 6.27
N GLU A 50 -19.28 0.42 7.09
CA GLU A 50 -19.19 0.47 8.56
C GLU A 50 -18.70 -0.88 9.13
N THR A 51 -17.51 -0.91 9.74
CA THR A 51 -17.12 -1.99 10.65
C THR A 51 -17.06 -1.46 12.08
N THR A 52 -17.82 -2.10 12.96
CA THR A 52 -18.20 -1.65 14.32
C THR A 52 -17.03 -1.48 15.32
N ILE A 53 -15.80 -1.87 14.95
CA ILE A 53 -14.57 -1.68 15.77
C ILE A 53 -13.70 -0.51 15.25
N GLY A 54 -13.96 -0.04 14.02
CA GLY A 54 -13.14 0.92 13.28
C GLY A 54 -13.51 2.40 13.41
N ILE A 55 -14.60 2.74 14.13
CA ILE A 55 -15.21 4.08 14.18
C ILE A 55 -14.21 5.22 14.51
N ILE A 56 -13.23 4.96 15.38
CA ILE A 56 -12.24 5.97 15.77
C ILE A 56 -11.05 6.01 14.82
N LEU A 57 -10.66 4.93 14.14
CA LEU A 57 -9.51 4.93 13.20
C LEU A 57 -9.94 5.31 11.77
N ASP A 58 -11.14 4.91 11.37
CA ASP A 58 -11.68 5.09 10.02
C ASP A 58 -11.84 6.56 9.65
N ARG A 59 -12.17 7.43 10.62
CA ARG A 59 -12.25 8.88 10.42
C ARG A 59 -10.89 9.54 10.17
N PHE A 60 -9.79 8.89 10.53
CA PHE A 60 -8.42 9.41 10.37
C PHE A 60 -7.65 8.77 9.20
N ILE A 61 -8.17 7.69 8.61
CA ILE A 61 -7.54 6.94 7.49
C ILE A 61 -8.35 7.07 6.20
N THR A 62 -9.42 7.89 6.20
CA THR A 62 -10.18 8.21 4.98
C THR A 62 -9.24 8.81 3.92
N SER A 63 -9.13 8.11 2.78
CA SER A 63 -8.45 8.59 1.57
C SER A 63 -9.23 9.71 0.87
N SER A 64 -10.38 10.09 1.40
CA SER A 64 -11.20 11.17 0.87
C SER A 64 -10.48 12.51 1.02
N PRO A 65 -10.49 13.37 -0.01
CA PRO A 65 -9.91 14.70 0.10
C PRO A 65 -10.58 15.48 1.25
N PRO A 66 -9.86 16.41 1.92
CA PRO A 66 -10.43 17.29 2.93
C PRO A 66 -11.60 18.08 2.33
N LEU A 67 -12.49 18.57 3.20
CA LEU A 67 -13.61 19.45 2.86
C LEU A 67 -13.12 20.69 2.08
N HIS A 68 -12.96 20.56 0.78
CA HIS A 68 -12.84 21.67 -0.14
C HIS A 68 -14.25 21.87 -0.70
N GLU A 69 -14.84 23.04 -0.44
CA GLU A 69 -16.19 23.43 -0.86
C GLU A 69 -16.38 23.48 -2.39
N THR A 70 -15.33 23.20 -3.16
CA THR A 70 -15.30 23.28 -4.61
C THR A 70 -15.06 21.91 -5.23
N THR A 71 -15.99 21.47 -6.08
CA THR A 71 -15.83 20.29 -6.92
C THR A 71 -14.60 20.48 -7.82
N CYS A 72 -13.71 19.49 -7.87
CA CYS A 72 -12.57 19.54 -8.77
C CYS A 72 -13.07 19.56 -10.21
N SER A 73 -12.67 20.53 -11.03
CA SER A 73 -13.10 20.62 -12.44
C SER A 73 -12.72 19.39 -13.26
N ARG A 74 -11.62 18.71 -12.90
CA ARG A 74 -11.15 17.49 -13.57
C ARG A 74 -11.83 16.22 -13.06
N CYS A 75 -12.19 16.17 -11.79
CA CYS A 75 -12.68 14.95 -11.15
C CYS A 75 -14.19 14.97 -10.87
N GLY A 76 -14.85 16.13 -10.85
CA GLY A 76 -16.21 16.27 -10.33
C GLY A 76 -16.32 15.88 -8.85
N ASP A 77 -17.50 15.44 -8.43
CA ASP A 77 -17.72 14.90 -7.09
C ASP A 77 -17.31 13.42 -7.02
N GLN A 78 -16.21 13.14 -6.32
CA GLN A 78 -15.68 11.79 -6.10
C GLN A 78 -15.96 11.28 -4.68
N ARG A 79 -16.68 12.03 -3.83
CA ARG A 79 -16.81 11.78 -2.39
C ARG A 79 -17.48 10.45 -2.04
N ARG A 80 -18.26 9.88 -2.95
CA ARG A 80 -19.02 8.63 -2.74
C ARG A 80 -18.44 7.42 -3.47
N LYS A 81 -17.34 7.56 -4.22
CA LYS A 81 -16.81 6.43 -4.98
C LYS A 81 -15.96 5.54 -4.10
N ASN A 82 -16.29 4.25 -4.12
CA ASN A 82 -15.58 3.19 -3.43
C ASN A 82 -14.91 2.26 -4.46
N GLY A 83 -13.89 1.55 -4.02
CA GLY A 83 -13.17 0.64 -4.90
C GLY A 83 -12.10 1.33 -5.73
N VAL A 84 -11.88 0.88 -6.96
CA VAL A 84 -10.83 1.44 -7.82
C VAL A 84 -11.40 2.66 -8.54
N ILE A 85 -10.76 3.81 -8.38
CA ILE A 85 -11.21 5.09 -8.94
C ILE A 85 -10.08 5.77 -9.71
N SER A 86 -10.45 6.75 -10.54
CA SER A 86 -9.50 7.63 -11.23
C SER A 86 -9.70 9.08 -10.77
N SER A 87 -8.61 9.75 -10.42
CA SER A 87 -8.58 11.14 -10.00
C SER A 87 -7.38 11.88 -10.58
N CYS A 88 -7.40 13.22 -10.54
CA CYS A 88 -6.24 14.01 -10.89
C CYS A 88 -5.17 13.91 -9.80
N LEU A 89 -3.93 14.17 -10.16
CA LEU A 89 -2.79 14.10 -9.25
C LEU A 89 -2.96 14.99 -8.01
N ASP A 90 -3.57 16.17 -8.14
CA ASP A 90 -3.79 17.07 -7.01
C ASP A 90 -4.80 16.52 -6.00
N CYS A 91 -5.92 15.95 -6.50
CA CYS A 91 -6.90 15.27 -5.66
C CYS A 91 -6.30 14.02 -5.01
N PHE A 92 -5.51 13.24 -5.76
CA PHE A 92 -4.78 12.11 -5.22
C PHE A 92 -3.87 12.55 -4.08
N LEU A 93 -3.05 13.59 -4.27
CA LEU A 93 -2.08 14.10 -3.30
C LEU A 93 -2.73 14.77 -2.08
N SER A 94 -3.90 15.39 -2.23
CA SER A 94 -4.64 16.02 -1.13
C SER A 94 -3.79 17.03 -0.34
N GLY A 95 -2.97 17.82 -1.05
CA GLY A 95 -2.03 18.79 -0.45
C GLY A 95 -0.74 18.18 0.12
N GLY A 96 -0.59 16.86 0.06
CA GLY A 96 0.63 16.14 0.46
C GLY A 96 1.72 16.13 -0.62
N ASP A 97 2.88 15.62 -0.22
CA ASP A 97 4.04 15.46 -1.10
C ASP A 97 3.94 14.23 -2.00
N LEU A 98 4.57 14.30 -3.17
CA LEU A 98 4.66 13.21 -4.14
C LEU A 98 5.89 12.34 -3.90
N TYR A 99 5.69 11.03 -3.75
CA TYR A 99 6.75 10.05 -3.60
C TYR A 99 6.62 8.93 -4.62
N LEU A 100 7.75 8.35 -5.02
CA LEU A 100 7.81 7.21 -5.92
C LEU A 100 8.15 5.93 -5.12
N PHE A 101 7.36 4.88 -5.30
CA PHE A 101 7.60 3.59 -4.67
C PHE A 101 8.74 2.86 -5.39
N GLU A 102 9.71 2.34 -4.64
CA GLU A 102 10.90 1.70 -5.21
C GLU A 102 10.73 0.17 -5.33
N TYR A 103 11.18 -0.39 -6.45
CA TYR A 103 11.13 -1.82 -6.74
C TYR A 103 12.54 -2.36 -6.99
N ASP A 104 12.68 -3.68 -6.99
CA ASP A 104 13.95 -4.39 -7.22
C ASP A 104 15.09 -3.88 -6.33
N VAL A 105 14.74 -3.43 -5.11
CA VAL A 105 15.73 -2.94 -4.15
C VAL A 105 16.45 -4.12 -3.51
N THR A 106 17.71 -3.92 -3.13
CA THR A 106 18.44 -4.96 -2.38
C THR A 106 17.81 -5.20 -1.01
N PRO A 107 17.91 -6.41 -0.43
CA PRO A 107 17.44 -6.69 0.92
C PRO A 107 18.03 -5.73 1.97
N ALA A 108 19.30 -5.37 1.83
CA ALA A 108 19.95 -4.41 2.72
C ALA A 108 19.30 -3.02 2.65
N PHE A 109 18.98 -2.54 1.44
CA PHE A 109 18.28 -1.27 1.25
C PHE A 109 16.84 -1.34 1.79
N PHE A 110 16.12 -2.44 1.54
CA PHE A 110 14.78 -2.66 2.05
C PHE A 110 14.71 -2.61 3.59
N LEU A 111 15.68 -3.25 4.25
CA LEU A 111 15.78 -3.27 5.71
C LEU A 111 16.26 -1.93 6.30
N ALA A 112 17.09 -1.17 5.56
CA ALA A 112 17.53 0.16 5.98
C ALA A 112 16.39 1.20 5.96
N LYS A 113 15.32 0.97 5.19
CA LYS A 113 14.15 1.85 5.16
C LYS A 113 13.29 1.63 6.41
N ALA A 114 13.37 2.56 7.36
CA ALA A 114 12.65 2.47 8.63
C ALA A 114 11.11 2.34 8.51
N ARG A 115 10.49 2.77 7.41
CA ARG A 115 9.03 2.74 7.21
C ARG A 115 8.60 1.80 6.07
N GLY A 116 7.59 0.99 6.34
CA GLY A 116 6.93 0.10 5.37
C GLY A 116 6.15 0.86 4.32
N GLY A 117 5.77 0.20 3.24
CA GLY A 117 4.99 0.81 2.15
C GLY A 117 5.74 1.88 1.37
N THR A 118 7.05 1.70 1.16
CA THR A 118 7.88 2.65 0.38
C THR A 118 8.73 1.97 -0.68
N CYS A 119 9.03 0.69 -0.49
CA CYS A 119 9.81 -0.11 -1.42
C CYS A 119 9.51 -1.61 -1.26
N THR A 120 9.95 -2.41 -2.23
CA THR A 120 9.88 -3.87 -2.23
C THR A 120 11.05 -4.49 -3.01
N THR A 121 11.42 -5.74 -2.69
CA THR A 121 12.44 -6.47 -3.47
C THR A 121 11.86 -7.15 -4.71
N ALA A 122 10.54 -7.05 -4.94
CA ALA A 122 9.91 -7.60 -6.14
C ALA A 122 10.30 -6.85 -7.41
N ARG A 123 10.35 -7.59 -8.52
CA ARG A 123 10.59 -7.06 -9.86
C ARG A 123 9.31 -6.47 -10.45
N VAL A 124 9.47 -5.52 -11.37
CA VAL A 124 8.36 -4.85 -12.07
C VAL A 124 8.16 -5.41 -13.46
N ASP A 125 6.91 -5.42 -13.89
CA ASP A 125 6.55 -5.63 -15.29
C ASP A 125 6.71 -4.33 -16.10
N PRO A 126 6.76 -4.43 -17.45
CA PRO A 126 6.75 -3.27 -18.33
C PRO A 126 5.56 -2.34 -18.09
N ALA A 127 5.77 -1.03 -18.31
CA ALA A 127 4.77 0.00 -18.04
C ALA A 127 3.43 -0.25 -18.76
N GLU A 128 3.46 -0.82 -19.97
CA GLU A 128 2.26 -1.20 -20.73
C GLU A 128 1.37 -2.19 -19.95
N HIS A 129 1.98 -3.23 -19.37
CA HIS A 129 1.24 -4.22 -18.57
C HIS A 129 0.69 -3.59 -17.29
N VAL A 130 1.46 -2.69 -16.67
CA VAL A 130 1.03 -1.97 -15.47
C VAL A 130 -0.20 -1.12 -15.74
N ILE A 131 -0.15 -0.33 -16.82
CA ILE A 131 -1.23 0.55 -17.24
C ILE A 131 -2.47 -0.28 -17.63
N HIS A 132 -2.29 -1.36 -18.39
CA HIS A 132 -3.36 -2.29 -18.74
C HIS A 132 -4.08 -2.83 -17.50
N ARG A 133 -3.33 -3.32 -16.50
CA ARG A 133 -3.92 -3.79 -15.23
C ARG A 133 -4.67 -2.70 -14.50
N ALA A 134 -4.09 -1.50 -14.38
CA ALA A 134 -4.72 -0.39 -13.68
C ALA A 134 -6.06 0.00 -14.32
N PHE A 135 -6.13 0.10 -15.65
CA PHE A 135 -7.38 0.38 -16.36
C PHE A 135 -8.38 -0.78 -16.29
N SER A 136 -7.92 -2.03 -16.40
CA SER A 136 -8.81 -3.19 -16.27
C SER A 136 -9.46 -3.26 -14.89
N LEU A 137 -8.70 -2.97 -13.83
CA LEU A 137 -9.21 -2.93 -12.46
C LEU A 137 -10.06 -1.69 -12.16
N LEU A 138 -9.84 -0.57 -12.84
CA LEU A 138 -10.72 0.60 -12.76
C LEU A 138 -12.13 0.28 -13.25
N HIS A 139 -12.26 -0.52 -14.32
CA HIS A 139 -13.57 -0.88 -14.88
C HIS A 139 -14.26 -2.02 -14.13
N ASN A 140 -13.48 -2.97 -13.62
CA ASN A 140 -14.04 -4.22 -13.08
C ASN A 140 -13.93 -4.35 -11.54
N GLY A 141 -13.19 -3.45 -10.89
CA GLY A 141 -12.93 -3.49 -9.45
C GLY A 141 -11.77 -4.41 -9.07
N PHE A 142 -11.34 -4.29 -7.80
CA PHE A 142 -10.24 -5.05 -7.19
C PHE A 142 -10.67 -5.66 -5.85
N GLY A 143 -11.90 -6.18 -5.80
CA GLY A 143 -12.50 -6.72 -4.58
C GLY A 143 -12.86 -5.66 -3.54
N VAL A 144 -13.13 -6.10 -2.31
CA VAL A 144 -13.52 -5.23 -1.19
C VAL A 144 -12.28 -4.63 -0.53
N TYR A 145 -12.32 -3.31 -0.31
CA TYR A 145 -11.25 -2.58 0.36
C TYR A 145 -11.13 -2.98 1.83
N ASN A 146 -9.92 -3.31 2.26
CA ASN A 146 -9.58 -3.58 3.66
C ASN A 146 -8.20 -3.01 3.98
N VAL A 147 -8.14 -2.01 4.86
CA VAL A 147 -6.92 -1.26 5.23
C VAL A 147 -5.74 -2.17 5.63
N PHE A 148 -6.00 -3.31 6.28
CA PHE A 148 -4.96 -4.22 6.77
C PHE A 148 -4.66 -5.39 5.83
N LYS A 149 -5.61 -5.68 4.94
CA LYS A 149 -5.50 -6.71 3.90
C LYS A 149 -5.51 -6.00 2.56
N ASN A 150 -6.48 -6.27 1.70
CA ASN A 150 -6.60 -5.72 0.36
C ASN A 150 -6.77 -4.18 0.35
N ASN A 151 -5.67 -3.43 0.28
CA ASN A 151 -5.68 -1.97 0.33
C ASN A 151 -5.00 -1.34 -0.91
N CYS A 152 -4.79 -0.02 -0.90
CA CYS A 152 -4.19 0.71 -2.02
C CYS A 152 -2.76 0.27 -2.35
N GLU A 153 -1.98 -0.15 -1.35
CA GLU A 153 -0.63 -0.70 -1.51
C GLU A 153 -0.68 -2.01 -2.30
N ASP A 154 -1.55 -2.95 -1.92
CA ASP A 154 -1.72 -4.22 -2.64
C ASP A 154 -2.19 -4.00 -4.08
N PHE A 155 -3.14 -3.09 -4.28
CA PHE A 155 -3.60 -2.70 -5.62
C PHE A 155 -2.43 -2.24 -6.49
N ALA A 156 -1.62 -1.31 -5.99
CA ALA A 156 -0.53 -0.74 -6.75
C ALA A 156 0.61 -1.77 -6.97
N ILE A 157 0.91 -2.59 -5.95
CA ILE A 157 1.87 -3.70 -6.08
C ILE A 157 1.40 -4.73 -7.10
N TYR A 158 0.12 -5.12 -7.09
CA TYR A 158 -0.44 -6.01 -8.10
C TYR A 158 -0.34 -5.38 -9.49
N CYS A 159 -0.71 -4.10 -9.63
CA CYS A 159 -0.56 -3.40 -10.89
C CYS A 159 0.89 -3.40 -11.38
N LYS A 160 1.90 -3.31 -10.49
CA LYS A 160 3.31 -3.31 -10.90
C LYS A 160 3.91 -4.68 -11.18
N THR A 161 3.43 -5.74 -10.52
CA THR A 161 4.10 -7.05 -10.50
C THR A 161 3.25 -8.20 -11.02
N GLY A 162 1.93 -8.03 -11.11
CA GLY A 162 0.98 -9.11 -11.36
C GLY A 162 0.88 -10.15 -10.22
N LEU A 163 1.52 -9.89 -9.07
CA LEU A 163 1.52 -10.81 -7.93
C LEU A 163 0.35 -10.53 -7.00
N LEU A 164 -0.41 -11.57 -6.68
CA LEU A 164 -1.43 -11.55 -5.63
C LEU A 164 -1.05 -12.48 -4.49
N VAL A 165 -1.29 -12.01 -3.26
CA VAL A 165 -1.20 -12.83 -2.05
C VAL A 165 -2.46 -13.69 -1.95
N LEU A 166 -2.32 -15.00 -2.10
CA LEU A 166 -3.46 -15.93 -2.10
C LEU A 166 -3.91 -16.32 -0.68
N ALA A 167 -3.04 -16.20 0.32
CA ALA A 167 -3.31 -16.78 1.63
C ALA A 167 -3.99 -15.80 2.62
N ASN A 168 -4.98 -16.32 3.36
CA ASN A 168 -5.61 -15.72 4.54
C ASN A 168 -4.85 -16.05 5.84
N ILE A 169 -3.57 -16.47 5.74
CA ILE A 169 -2.72 -16.76 6.90
C ILE A 169 -2.52 -15.44 7.64
N GLY A 170 -2.90 -15.39 8.92
CA GLY A 170 -3.19 -14.19 9.73
C GLY A 170 -2.10 -13.14 9.95
N VAL A 171 -1.08 -13.05 9.09
CA VAL A 171 -0.13 -11.94 9.02
C VAL A 171 -0.70 -10.88 8.07
N GLY A 172 -0.80 -9.63 8.53
CA GLY A 172 -1.32 -8.51 7.71
C GLY A 172 -0.60 -8.38 6.36
N ARG A 173 -1.30 -7.89 5.33
CA ARG A 173 -0.73 -7.76 3.97
C ARG A 173 -0.07 -6.41 3.71
N SER A 174 -0.53 -5.35 4.39
CA SER A 174 0.08 -4.02 4.28
C SER A 174 1.49 -4.01 4.86
N GLY A 175 2.46 -3.44 4.13
CA GLY A 175 3.83 -3.28 4.58
C GLY A 175 3.95 -2.42 5.84
N GLN A 176 2.95 -1.57 6.14
CA GLN A 176 2.89 -0.75 7.36
C GLN A 176 2.28 -1.52 8.53
N ALA A 177 1.25 -2.35 8.31
CA ALA A 177 0.55 -3.05 9.38
C ALA A 177 1.17 -4.41 9.75
N ALA A 178 1.64 -5.18 8.75
CA ALA A 178 2.23 -6.51 8.93
C ALA A 178 3.39 -6.48 9.92
N SER A 179 4.22 -5.46 9.82
CA SER A 179 5.41 -5.29 10.66
C SER A 179 5.09 -4.94 12.12
N CYS A 180 3.98 -4.21 12.36
CA CYS A 180 3.53 -3.90 13.72
C CYS A 180 2.96 -5.12 14.44
N PHE A 181 2.17 -5.95 13.73
CA PHE A 181 1.60 -7.18 14.30
C PHE A 181 2.67 -8.24 14.57
N ALA A 182 3.65 -8.41 13.68
CA ALA A 182 4.75 -9.35 13.86
C ALA A 182 5.61 -9.02 15.08
N ALA A 183 5.95 -7.74 15.27
CA ALA A 183 6.71 -7.29 16.45
C ALA A 183 5.94 -7.52 17.75
N ALA A 184 4.64 -7.16 17.79
CA ALA A 184 3.82 -7.32 18.99
C ALA A 184 3.61 -8.81 19.36
N SER A 185 3.29 -9.65 18.39
CA SER A 185 2.98 -11.08 18.62
C SER A 185 4.21 -11.85 19.11
N ALA A 186 5.38 -11.47 18.63
CA ALA A 186 6.62 -12.17 18.91
C ALA A 186 7.27 -11.73 20.24
N ILE A 187 7.01 -10.50 20.71
CA ILE A 187 7.29 -10.06 22.10
C ILE A 187 6.48 -10.90 23.10
N VAL A 188 5.22 -11.20 22.78
CA VAL A 188 4.32 -11.93 23.69
C VAL A 188 4.66 -13.42 23.77
N SER A 189 5.11 -14.02 22.67
CA SER A 189 5.25 -15.48 22.52
C SER A 189 6.68 -16.05 22.63
N SER A 190 7.72 -15.22 22.70
CA SER A 190 9.10 -15.71 22.68
C SER A 190 9.64 -16.11 24.07
N PRO A 191 10.39 -17.24 24.20
CA PRO A 191 11.16 -17.59 25.41
C PRO A 191 12.22 -16.54 25.80
N LEU A 192 12.50 -15.59 24.89
CA LEU A 192 13.46 -14.50 25.06
C LEU A 192 13.07 -13.45 26.11
N ARG A 193 11.94 -13.60 26.80
CA ARG A 193 11.53 -12.76 27.95
C ARG A 193 12.62 -12.63 29.04
N PHE A 194 13.58 -13.57 29.08
CA PHE A 194 14.72 -13.50 30.00
C PHE A 194 15.86 -12.58 29.51
N MET A 195 16.01 -12.35 28.20
CA MET A 195 16.97 -11.39 27.64
C MET A 195 16.43 -9.95 27.57
N THR A 196 15.13 -9.77 27.80
CA THR A 196 14.45 -8.46 27.85
C THR A 196 14.54 -7.78 29.23
N GLY A 197 15.39 -8.28 30.14
CA GLY A 197 15.56 -7.73 31.49
C GLY A 197 16.14 -6.31 31.54
N SER A 198 16.64 -5.79 30.41
CA SER A 198 17.04 -4.39 30.26
C SER A 198 16.35 -3.74 29.05
N PHE A 199 16.14 -2.42 29.12
CA PHE A 199 15.50 -1.63 28.06
C PHE A 199 16.20 -1.78 26.69
N GLY A 200 17.54 -1.86 26.69
CA GLY A 200 18.32 -2.05 25.47
C GLY A 200 18.13 -3.44 24.83
N GLY A 201 18.05 -4.50 25.64
CA GLY A 201 17.81 -5.86 25.15
C GLY A 201 16.44 -6.01 24.47
N LEU A 202 15.41 -5.42 25.06
CA LEU A 202 14.05 -5.41 24.48
C LEU A 202 14.00 -4.66 23.14
N ALA A 203 14.69 -3.52 23.04
CA ALA A 203 14.76 -2.74 21.81
C ALA A 203 15.45 -3.49 20.66
N VAL A 204 16.58 -4.16 20.92
CA VAL A 204 17.32 -4.93 19.91
C VAL A 204 16.49 -6.11 19.41
N VAL A 205 15.86 -6.86 20.31
CA VAL A 205 15.00 -8.01 19.94
C VAL A 205 13.80 -7.53 19.13
N GLY A 206 13.11 -6.49 19.59
CA GLY A 206 11.98 -5.91 18.87
C GLY A 206 12.35 -5.43 17.46
N CYS A 207 13.50 -4.75 17.33
CA CYS A 207 14.02 -4.29 16.03
C CYS A 207 14.37 -5.48 15.12
N GLY A 208 15.08 -6.49 15.63
CA GLY A 208 15.42 -7.68 14.87
C GLY A 208 14.18 -8.43 14.36
N MET A 209 13.17 -8.61 15.21
CA MET A 209 11.91 -9.24 14.84
C MET A 209 11.11 -8.42 13.83
N TYR A 210 11.10 -7.10 13.99
CA TYR A 210 10.52 -6.18 13.01
C TYR A 210 11.19 -6.35 11.64
N CYS A 211 12.53 -6.34 11.59
CA CYS A 211 13.30 -6.51 10.35
C CYS A 211 13.01 -7.85 9.68
N VAL A 212 13.06 -8.95 10.44
CA VAL A 212 12.75 -10.30 9.92
C VAL A 212 11.32 -10.37 9.42
N GLY A 213 10.35 -9.95 10.24
CA GLY A 213 8.93 -9.97 9.89
C GLY A 213 8.63 -9.15 8.63
N ARG A 214 9.24 -7.98 8.50
CA ARG A 214 9.13 -7.13 7.32
C ARG A 214 9.72 -7.79 6.08
N TYR A 215 10.90 -8.40 6.19
CA TYR A 215 11.57 -9.07 5.07
C TYR A 215 10.77 -10.27 4.56
N VAL A 216 10.32 -11.17 5.45
CA VAL A 216 9.56 -12.37 5.04
C VAL A 216 8.15 -12.05 4.53
N SER A 217 7.61 -10.88 4.88
CA SER A 217 6.31 -10.42 4.39
C SER A 217 6.40 -9.68 3.06
N ASP A 218 7.61 -9.33 2.60
CA ASP A 218 7.79 -8.64 1.33
C ASP A 218 7.28 -9.49 0.17
N ILE A 219 6.57 -8.85 -0.78
CA ILE A 219 5.96 -9.55 -1.92
C ILE A 219 7.01 -10.24 -2.81
N GLY A 220 8.26 -9.76 -2.80
CA GLY A 220 9.37 -10.36 -3.54
C GLY A 220 10.03 -11.55 -2.84
N VAL A 221 9.70 -11.81 -1.56
CA VAL A 221 10.33 -12.85 -0.73
C VAL A 221 9.35 -13.95 -0.34
N ARG A 222 8.11 -13.57 -0.03
CA ARG A 222 7.08 -14.49 0.46
C ARG A 222 6.74 -15.59 -0.56
N SER A 223 6.42 -16.79 -0.07
CA SER A 223 6.15 -17.96 -0.91
C SER A 223 4.67 -18.17 -1.24
N ASP A 224 3.77 -17.39 -0.66
CA ASP A 224 2.30 -17.49 -0.79
C ASP A 224 1.70 -16.48 -1.79
N VAL A 225 2.52 -16.03 -2.75
CA VAL A 225 2.10 -15.20 -3.88
C VAL A 225 1.98 -16.02 -5.15
N ARG A 226 1.04 -15.64 -6.00
CA ARG A 226 0.89 -16.20 -7.35
C ARG A 226 0.84 -15.06 -8.36
N GLN A 227 1.47 -15.26 -9.50
CA GLN A 227 1.27 -14.40 -10.66
C GLN A 227 -0.11 -14.69 -11.24
N VAL A 228 -0.98 -13.68 -11.24
CA VAL A 228 -2.39 -13.81 -11.63
C VAL A 228 -2.68 -12.84 -12.77
N PRO A 229 -3.09 -13.32 -13.96
CA PRO A 229 -3.59 -12.46 -15.04
C PRO A 229 -4.77 -11.62 -14.54
N VAL A 230 -4.89 -10.39 -15.03
CA VAL A 230 -5.94 -9.47 -14.54
C VAL A 230 -7.34 -9.98 -14.85
N GLU A 231 -7.48 -10.77 -15.91
CA GLU A 231 -8.70 -11.41 -16.35
C GLU A 231 -9.19 -12.47 -15.33
N GLU A 232 -8.27 -13.15 -14.63
CA GLU A 232 -8.61 -14.16 -13.61
C GLU A 232 -9.16 -13.50 -12.34
N ILE A 233 -8.70 -12.29 -11.99
CA ILE A 233 -9.24 -11.51 -10.86
C ILE A 233 -10.71 -11.17 -11.09
N LEU A 234 -11.08 -10.85 -12.33
CA LEU A 234 -12.47 -10.54 -12.70
C LEU A 234 -13.38 -11.75 -12.51
N GLY A 235 -12.85 -12.97 -12.72
CA GLY A 235 -13.56 -14.22 -12.49
C GLY A 235 -13.74 -14.55 -11.01
N MET A 236 -12.78 -14.15 -10.17
CA MET A 236 -12.85 -14.33 -8.71
C MET A 236 -13.86 -13.38 -8.07
N ALA A 237 -13.94 -12.12 -8.53
CA ALA A 237 -14.88 -11.12 -8.00
C ALA A 237 -16.36 -11.41 -8.31
N LYS A 238 -16.66 -12.33 -9.25
CA LYS A 238 -18.03 -12.73 -9.64
C LYS A 238 -18.56 -13.95 -8.88
N LYS A 239 -17.72 -14.62 -8.08
CA LYS A 239 -18.07 -15.86 -7.37
C LYS A 239 -18.36 -15.69 -5.88
N ASP A 240 -18.22 -14.47 -5.38
CA ASP A 240 -18.60 -14.04 -4.03
C ASP A 240 -19.89 -13.20 -4.09
#